data_AF-A0A3A2IUE0-F1
#
_entry.id   AF-A0A3A2IUE0-F1
#
_cell.length_a   1.000
_cell.length_b   1.000
_cell.length_c   1.000
_cell.angle_alpha   90.00
_cell.angle_beta   90.00
_cell.angle_gamma   90.00
#
_symmetry.space_group_name_H-M   'P 1'
#
loop_
_entity.id
_entity.type
_entity.pdbx_description
1 polymer ?
#
loop_
_entity_poly.entity_id
_entity_poly.type
_entity_poly.pdbx_seq_one_letter_code
_entity_poly.pdbx_strand_id
1 'polypeptide(L)'
;MSNLAFEIGFDHYRFDLALDLSRFSEEHLQQVQYGFEAGKIQNVSKQHINKFEKKILSIRDRCLKNGYEVTITANDLIEKLQQTNGVCPITEEPFTFAHQEMTDWSVDRVDNTRGYCPDNIEIVSVKANKAKGDLDLEHIIEQAVCKYNPNSLLSQRQWYLLGQFYYRRLTLTEPVCMTDILLSSPVVFFKVLCLPFYMPKENCSKTLLNLLSKYGSNETVIRTQKLLTKRRKKHPYKGLHLVVSSPKLSDAIFSFFTVIAENYLAFDEVLTTIFFHMNPDIISEEPYQPFKDKYKHSEIPNS
;
A
#
# COMPACT_ATOMS: atom_id res chain seq x y z
N MET A 1 -25.77 -17.60 -10.34
CA MET A 1 -25.03 -17.00 -9.23
C MET A 1 -25.68 -17.51 -7.95
N SER A 2 -24.91 -18.04 -7.00
CA SER A 2 -25.48 -18.46 -5.73
C SER A 2 -26.00 -17.25 -4.96
N ASN A 3 -27.10 -17.44 -4.24
CA ASN A 3 -27.67 -16.37 -3.42
C ASN A 3 -26.85 -16.29 -2.13
N LEU A 4 -26.12 -15.19 -1.92
CA LEU A 4 -25.24 -15.00 -0.77
C LEU A 4 -25.99 -15.12 0.58
N ALA A 5 -27.22 -14.60 0.65
CA ALA A 5 -28.06 -14.72 1.85
C ALA A 5 -28.37 -16.19 2.16
N PHE A 6 -28.68 -16.99 1.12
CA PHE A 6 -28.87 -18.43 1.27
C PHE A 6 -27.59 -19.13 1.76
N GLU A 7 -26.43 -18.82 1.18
CA GLU A 7 -25.16 -19.42 1.62
C GLU A 7 -24.84 -19.13 3.09
N ILE A 8 -25.09 -17.91 3.55
CA ILE A 8 -24.89 -17.53 4.96
C ILE A 8 -25.76 -18.41 5.86
N GLY A 9 -27.05 -18.54 5.56
CA GLY A 9 -27.95 -19.41 6.33
C GLY A 9 -27.48 -20.86 6.37
N PHE A 10 -27.07 -21.39 5.22
CA PHE A 10 -26.54 -22.75 5.10
C PHE A 10 -25.27 -22.95 5.92
N ASP A 11 -24.34 -21.99 5.90
CA ASP A 11 -23.11 -22.04 6.68
C ASP A 11 -23.36 -21.95 8.19
N HIS A 12 -24.35 -21.16 8.64
CA HIS A 12 -24.74 -21.13 10.05
C HIS A 12 -25.14 -22.53 10.55
N TYR A 13 -25.90 -23.28 9.76
CA TYR A 13 -26.21 -24.67 10.08
C TYR A 13 -24.96 -25.57 10.03
N ARG A 14 -24.18 -25.49 8.94
CA ARG A 14 -22.98 -26.31 8.72
C ARG A 14 -21.95 -26.17 9.83
N PHE A 15 -21.78 -24.97 10.36
CA PHE A 15 -20.80 -24.66 11.41
C PHE A 15 -21.38 -24.66 12.84
N ASP A 16 -22.64 -25.08 13.00
CA ASP A 16 -23.35 -25.11 14.28
C ASP A 16 -23.36 -23.75 15.01
N LEU A 17 -23.57 -22.68 14.26
CA LEU A 17 -23.62 -21.31 14.76
C LEU A 17 -25.07 -20.87 14.98
N ALA A 18 -25.30 -20.13 16.07
CA ALA A 18 -26.60 -19.51 16.31
C ALA A 18 -26.96 -18.56 15.14
N LEU A 19 -28.17 -18.70 14.61
CA LEU A 19 -28.70 -17.84 13.56
C LEU A 19 -29.56 -16.74 14.18
N ASP A 20 -28.98 -15.55 14.33
CA ASP A 20 -29.74 -14.35 14.68
C ASP A 20 -30.29 -13.70 13.41
N LEU A 21 -31.60 -13.86 13.20
CA LEU A 21 -32.28 -13.30 12.03
C LEU A 21 -32.47 -11.78 12.13
N SER A 22 -32.47 -11.21 13.32
CA SER A 22 -32.76 -9.77 13.52
C SER A 22 -31.73 -8.84 12.89
N ARG A 23 -30.55 -9.37 12.53
CA ARG A 23 -29.45 -8.63 11.91
C ARG A 23 -29.56 -8.47 10.38
N PHE A 24 -30.49 -9.16 9.73
CA PHE A 24 -30.66 -9.13 8.27
C PHE A 24 -31.83 -8.22 7.86
N SER A 25 -31.71 -7.55 6.70
CA SER A 25 -32.81 -6.78 6.11
C SER A 25 -33.94 -7.70 5.63
N GLU A 26 -35.16 -7.17 5.57
CA GLU A 26 -36.36 -7.94 5.20
C GLU A 26 -36.22 -8.68 3.86
N GLU A 27 -35.52 -8.07 2.90
CA GLU A 27 -35.26 -8.64 1.56
C GLU A 27 -34.41 -9.93 1.61
N HIS A 28 -33.54 -10.08 2.62
CA HIS A 28 -32.60 -11.20 2.74
C HIS A 28 -33.10 -12.29 3.70
N LEU A 29 -33.96 -11.94 4.66
CA LEU A 29 -34.44 -12.83 5.73
C LEU A 29 -34.89 -14.20 5.21
N GLN A 30 -35.77 -14.19 4.21
CA GLN A 30 -36.35 -15.42 3.66
C GLN A 30 -35.27 -16.35 3.08
N GLN A 31 -34.28 -15.79 2.38
CA GLN A 31 -33.21 -16.56 1.76
C GLN A 31 -32.25 -17.14 2.79
N VAL A 32 -31.91 -16.37 3.84
CA VAL A 32 -31.11 -16.87 4.97
C VAL A 32 -31.82 -18.04 5.66
N GLN A 33 -33.12 -17.91 5.95
CA GLN A 33 -33.91 -18.99 6.56
C GLN A 33 -33.93 -20.24 5.68
N TYR A 34 -34.13 -20.07 4.36
CA TYR A 34 -34.12 -21.19 3.42
C TYR A 34 -32.77 -21.90 3.37
N GLY A 35 -31.66 -21.16 3.42
CA GLY A 35 -30.32 -21.75 3.51
C GLY A 35 -30.14 -22.62 4.74
N PHE A 36 -30.55 -22.12 5.90
CA PHE A 36 -30.44 -22.83 7.18
C PHE A 36 -31.28 -24.11 7.20
N GLU A 37 -32.56 -24.03 6.82
CA GLU A 37 -33.43 -25.20 6.75
C GLU A 37 -32.98 -26.20 5.67
N ALA A 38 -32.42 -25.74 4.56
CA ALA A 38 -31.84 -26.62 3.55
C ALA A 38 -30.68 -27.46 4.11
N GLY A 39 -29.78 -26.85 4.89
CA GLY A 39 -28.70 -27.57 5.58
C GLY A 39 -29.23 -28.67 6.51
N LYS A 40 -30.31 -28.35 7.23
CA LYS A 40 -31.02 -29.29 8.13
C LYS A 40 -31.69 -30.44 7.38
N ILE A 41 -32.43 -30.16 6.31
CA ILE A 41 -33.10 -31.18 5.48
C ILE A 41 -32.08 -32.11 4.84
N GLN A 42 -30.96 -31.55 4.36
CA GLN A 42 -29.86 -32.32 3.76
C GLN A 42 -29.04 -33.09 4.80
N ASN A 43 -29.30 -32.89 6.10
CA ASN A 43 -28.54 -33.49 7.21
C ASN A 43 -27.03 -33.32 7.04
N VAL A 44 -26.62 -32.09 6.68
CA VAL A 44 -25.21 -31.77 6.45
C VAL A 44 -24.41 -32.02 7.72
N SER A 45 -23.26 -32.69 7.57
CA SER A 45 -22.36 -32.93 8.69
C SER A 45 -21.85 -31.61 9.27
N LYS A 46 -22.04 -31.42 10.57
CA LYS A 46 -21.53 -30.25 11.29
C LYS A 46 -20.00 -30.26 11.30
N GLN A 47 -19.40 -29.12 11.02
CA GLN A 47 -17.95 -28.95 10.94
C GLN A 47 -17.46 -27.95 11.99
N HIS A 48 -16.27 -28.19 12.55
CA HIS A 48 -15.62 -27.21 13.42
C HIS A 48 -15.13 -26.02 12.60
N ILE A 49 -15.58 -24.82 12.96
CA ILE A 49 -15.19 -23.59 12.25
C ILE A 49 -13.74 -23.19 12.60
N ASN A 50 -12.92 -22.97 11.59
CA ASN A 50 -11.57 -22.44 11.77
C ASN A 50 -11.53 -20.90 11.65
N LYS A 51 -10.38 -20.28 11.92
CA LYS A 51 -10.23 -18.81 11.89
C LYS A 51 -10.47 -18.19 10.51
N PHE A 52 -10.20 -18.93 9.43
CA PHE A 52 -10.39 -18.46 8.05
C PHE A 52 -11.86 -18.51 7.68
N GLU A 53 -12.55 -19.61 7.96
CA GLU A 53 -14.00 -19.75 7.78
C GLU A 53 -14.76 -18.68 8.57
N LYS A 54 -14.35 -18.42 9.82
CA LYS A 54 -14.92 -17.35 10.64
C LYS A 54 -14.71 -15.97 10.00
N LYS A 55 -13.54 -15.72 9.40
CA LYS A 55 -13.27 -14.46 8.67
C LYS A 55 -14.12 -14.36 7.40
N ILE A 56 -14.27 -15.45 6.63
CA ILE A 56 -15.12 -15.50 5.43
C ILE A 56 -16.57 -15.18 5.78
N LEU A 57 -17.13 -15.79 6.82
CA LEU A 57 -18.48 -15.47 7.28
C LEU A 57 -18.64 -13.98 7.63
N SER A 58 -17.68 -13.41 8.36
CA SER A 58 -17.69 -11.98 8.68
C SER A 58 -17.61 -11.08 7.44
N ILE A 59 -16.87 -11.50 6.40
CA ILE A 59 -16.80 -10.78 5.12
C ILE A 59 -18.11 -10.92 4.35
N ARG A 60 -18.67 -12.12 4.26
CA ARG A 60 -19.97 -12.39 3.62
C ARG A 60 -21.07 -11.54 4.23
N ASP A 61 -21.15 -11.46 5.55
CA ASP A 61 -22.10 -10.60 6.25
C ASP A 61 -21.95 -9.11 5.86
N ARG A 62 -20.71 -8.62 5.82
CA ARG A 62 -20.41 -7.24 5.40
C ARG A 62 -20.78 -7.01 3.93
N CYS A 63 -20.50 -7.97 3.06
CA CYS A 63 -20.80 -7.89 1.64
C CYS A 63 -22.29 -7.87 1.38
N LEU A 64 -23.06 -8.72 2.08
CA LEU A 64 -24.51 -8.74 2.01
C LEU A 64 -25.11 -7.38 2.42
N LYS A 65 -24.59 -6.78 3.51
CA LYS A 65 -25.05 -5.48 4.01
C LYS A 65 -24.75 -4.32 3.03
N ASN A 66 -23.59 -4.35 2.39
CA ASN A 66 -23.10 -3.23 1.57
C ASN A 66 -23.29 -3.45 0.06
N GLY A 67 -23.89 -4.57 -0.35
CA GLY A 67 -24.10 -4.90 -1.77
C GLY A 67 -22.81 -5.23 -2.53
N TYR A 68 -21.79 -5.77 -1.85
CA TYR A 68 -20.55 -6.19 -2.50
C TYR A 68 -20.61 -7.64 -2.94
N GLU A 69 -19.95 -7.94 -4.06
CA GLU A 69 -19.66 -9.32 -4.47
C GLU A 69 -18.63 -9.96 -3.53
N VAL A 70 -18.78 -11.26 -3.27
CA VAL A 70 -17.81 -12.06 -2.51
C VAL A 70 -17.65 -13.43 -3.18
N THR A 71 -16.44 -13.71 -3.66
CA THR A 71 -16.07 -14.98 -4.31
C THR A 71 -14.85 -15.64 -3.69
N ILE A 72 -14.20 -14.97 -2.74
CA ILE A 72 -13.09 -15.53 -1.96
C ILE A 72 -13.52 -16.71 -1.08
N THR A 73 -12.59 -17.62 -0.87
CA THR A 73 -12.70 -18.82 -0.05
C THR A 73 -11.68 -18.77 1.09
N ALA A 74 -11.79 -19.70 2.04
CA ALA A 74 -10.79 -19.83 3.10
C ALA A 74 -9.38 -20.13 2.55
N ASN A 75 -9.27 -20.85 1.44
CA ASN A 75 -7.99 -21.15 0.79
C ASN A 75 -7.32 -19.88 0.25
N ASP A 76 -8.08 -18.97 -0.37
CA ASP A 76 -7.55 -17.69 -0.85
C ASP A 76 -6.95 -16.88 0.32
N LEU A 77 -7.60 -16.90 1.49
CA LEU A 77 -7.07 -16.24 2.69
C LEU A 77 -5.81 -16.91 3.22
N ILE A 78 -5.73 -18.24 3.18
CA ILE A 78 -4.54 -19.00 3.59
C ILE A 78 -3.37 -18.66 2.67
N GLU A 79 -3.58 -18.71 1.35
CA GLU A 79 -2.54 -18.41 0.35
C GLU A 79 -2.04 -16.99 0.48
N LYS A 80 -2.94 -16.00 0.56
CA LYS A 80 -2.55 -14.60 0.75
C LYS A 80 -1.84 -14.37 2.07
N LEU A 81 -2.25 -15.01 3.17
CA LEU A 81 -1.54 -14.92 4.45
C LEU A 81 -0.14 -15.55 4.35
N GLN A 82 0.02 -16.70 3.69
CA GLN A 82 1.32 -17.34 3.50
C GLN A 82 2.29 -16.45 2.71
N GLN A 83 1.81 -15.73 1.69
CA GLN A 83 2.62 -14.78 0.91
C GLN A 83 3.24 -13.66 1.77
N THR A 84 2.65 -13.35 2.92
CA THR A 84 3.18 -12.35 3.86
C THR A 84 4.29 -12.87 4.77
N ASN A 85 4.54 -14.18 4.79
CA ASN A 85 5.43 -14.83 5.75
C ASN A 85 5.11 -14.49 7.23
N GLY A 86 3.83 -14.22 7.53
CA GLY A 86 3.38 -13.90 8.89
C GLY A 86 3.66 -12.48 9.37
N VAL A 87 4.12 -11.58 8.49
CA VAL A 87 4.44 -10.18 8.82
C VAL A 87 3.66 -9.25 7.92
N CYS A 88 3.08 -8.17 8.47
CA CYS A 88 2.38 -7.19 7.66
C CYS A 88 3.35 -6.49 6.69
N PRO A 89 3.06 -6.45 5.37
CA PRO A 89 3.97 -5.83 4.40
C PRO A 89 4.07 -4.30 4.54
N ILE A 90 3.15 -3.68 5.29
CA ILE A 90 3.08 -2.23 5.48
C ILE A 90 3.71 -1.83 6.81
N THR A 91 3.25 -2.45 7.91
CA THR A 91 3.72 -2.07 9.24
C THR A 91 5.03 -2.77 9.62
N GLU A 92 5.37 -3.84 8.91
CA GLU A 92 6.53 -4.73 9.18
C GLU A 92 6.47 -5.39 10.57
N GLU A 93 5.28 -5.45 11.16
CA GLU A 93 5.00 -6.10 12.44
C GLU A 93 4.42 -7.50 12.21
N PRO A 94 4.79 -8.51 13.02
CA PRO A 94 4.16 -9.83 12.97
C PRO A 94 2.64 -9.76 13.18
N PHE A 95 1.90 -10.59 12.47
CA PHE A 95 0.45 -10.67 12.65
C PHE A 95 0.07 -11.32 13.98
N THR A 96 -0.96 -10.75 14.61
CA THR A 96 -1.72 -11.40 15.68
C THR A 96 -3.07 -11.91 15.15
N PHE A 97 -3.75 -12.74 15.94
CA PHE A 97 -4.99 -13.39 15.51
C PHE A 97 -6.04 -13.32 16.62
N ALA A 98 -7.07 -12.50 16.43
CA ALA A 98 -8.20 -12.36 17.34
C ALA A 98 -7.82 -11.89 18.75
N HIS A 99 -6.77 -11.07 18.85
CA HIS A 99 -6.40 -10.38 20.10
C HIS A 99 -7.09 -9.01 20.22
N GLN A 100 -7.81 -8.57 19.19
CA GLN A 100 -8.40 -7.23 19.09
C GLN A 100 -7.33 -6.12 19.07
N GLU A 101 -6.14 -6.48 18.59
CA GLU A 101 -4.98 -5.60 18.51
C GLU A 101 -4.84 -4.96 17.12
N MET A 102 -4.05 -3.89 17.03
CA MET A 102 -3.76 -3.23 15.75
C MET A 102 -2.91 -4.10 14.81
N THR A 103 -2.21 -5.09 15.36
CA THR A 103 -1.43 -6.11 14.65
C THR A 103 -2.29 -7.28 14.16
N ASP A 104 -3.58 -7.34 14.51
CA ASP A 104 -4.44 -8.42 14.04
C ASP A 104 -4.51 -8.42 12.51
N TRP A 105 -4.48 -9.60 11.91
CA TRP A 105 -4.62 -9.71 10.46
C TRP A 105 -6.01 -9.24 9.98
N SER A 106 -6.01 -8.57 8.84
CA SER A 106 -7.19 -8.07 8.15
C SER A 106 -7.12 -8.43 6.67
N VAL A 107 -8.28 -8.67 6.08
CA VAL A 107 -8.45 -8.76 4.63
C VAL A 107 -8.81 -7.37 4.15
N ASP A 108 -7.99 -6.79 3.29
CA ASP A 108 -8.25 -5.50 2.65
C ASP A 108 -8.47 -5.69 1.14
N ARG A 109 -9.25 -4.78 0.56
CA ARG A 109 -9.49 -4.73 -0.88
C ARG A 109 -8.44 -3.85 -1.55
N VAL A 110 -7.83 -4.36 -2.61
CA VAL A 110 -6.88 -3.58 -3.42
C VAL A 110 -7.60 -2.38 -4.03
N ASP A 111 -8.68 -2.65 -4.75
CA ASP A 111 -9.61 -1.65 -5.28
C ASP A 111 -10.91 -1.65 -4.46
N ASN A 112 -11.20 -0.51 -3.81
CA ASN A 112 -12.37 -0.32 -2.96
C ASN A 112 -13.70 -0.24 -3.74
N THR A 113 -13.67 -0.06 -5.07
CA THR A 113 -14.85 -0.07 -5.94
C THR A 113 -15.33 -1.49 -6.26
N ARG A 114 -14.47 -2.48 -6.05
CA ARG A 114 -14.73 -3.90 -6.31
C ARG A 114 -15.10 -4.68 -5.05
N GLY A 115 -15.69 -5.86 -5.24
CA GLY A 115 -15.98 -6.82 -4.18
C GLY A 115 -14.75 -7.56 -3.66
N TYR A 116 -14.98 -8.57 -2.81
CA TYR A 116 -13.94 -9.46 -2.32
C TYR A 116 -13.79 -10.64 -3.29
N CYS A 117 -12.86 -10.48 -4.22
CA CYS A 117 -12.47 -11.51 -5.20
C CYS A 117 -11.00 -11.93 -4.98
N PRO A 118 -10.59 -13.15 -5.35
CA PRO A 118 -9.23 -13.65 -5.11
C PRO A 118 -8.11 -12.72 -5.60
N ASP A 119 -8.35 -12.02 -6.72
CA ASP A 119 -7.42 -11.07 -7.34
C ASP A 119 -7.50 -9.64 -6.75
N ASN A 120 -8.51 -9.34 -5.94
CA ASN A 120 -8.75 -8.01 -5.36
C ASN A 120 -8.53 -7.95 -3.84
N ILE A 121 -7.95 -8.97 -3.23
CA ILE A 121 -7.70 -8.99 -1.79
C ILE A 121 -6.21 -9.07 -1.44
N GLU A 122 -5.86 -8.48 -0.31
CA GLU A 122 -4.56 -8.59 0.33
C GLU A 122 -4.71 -8.77 1.84
N ILE A 123 -3.72 -9.41 2.45
CA ILE A 123 -3.64 -9.53 3.91
C ILE A 123 -2.71 -8.46 4.47
N VAL A 124 -3.27 -7.57 5.27
CA VAL A 124 -2.56 -6.48 5.96
C VAL A 124 -2.99 -6.42 7.42
N SER A 125 -2.35 -5.60 8.25
CA SER A 125 -2.75 -5.47 9.67
C SER A 125 -4.01 -4.61 9.79
N VAL A 126 -4.75 -4.77 10.89
CA VAL A 126 -5.88 -3.89 11.21
C VAL A 126 -5.43 -2.43 11.22
N LYS A 127 -4.22 -2.13 11.68
CA LYS A 127 -3.60 -0.79 11.63
C LYS A 127 -3.51 -0.26 10.21
N ALA A 128 -2.91 -1.02 9.30
CA ALA A 128 -2.74 -0.63 7.91
C ALA A 128 -4.09 -0.49 7.19
N ASN A 129 -5.01 -1.44 7.40
CA ASN A 129 -6.34 -1.38 6.81
C ASN A 129 -7.13 -0.17 7.31
N LYS A 130 -7.09 0.12 8.62
CA LYS A 130 -7.76 1.30 9.19
C LYS A 130 -7.16 2.61 8.67
N ALA A 131 -5.84 2.66 8.50
CA ALA A 131 -5.17 3.83 7.94
C ALA A 131 -5.58 4.05 6.48
N LYS A 132 -5.60 3.00 5.65
CA LYS A 132 -6.07 3.07 4.27
C LYS A 132 -7.53 3.50 4.19
N GLY A 133 -8.42 2.85 4.94
CA GLY A 133 -9.86 3.09 4.88
C GLY A 133 -10.36 3.09 3.43
N ASP A 134 -11.06 4.17 3.07
CA ASP A 134 -11.60 4.39 1.73
C ASP A 134 -10.70 5.25 0.82
N LEU A 135 -9.48 5.58 1.25
CA LEU A 135 -8.54 6.38 0.46
C LEU A 135 -8.17 5.66 -0.85
N ASP A 136 -8.14 6.41 -1.94
CA ASP A 136 -7.55 5.98 -3.20
C ASP A 136 -6.01 6.12 -3.16
N LEU A 137 -5.37 5.73 -4.26
CA LEU A 137 -3.91 5.76 -4.34
C LEU A 137 -3.34 7.18 -4.20
N GLU A 138 -3.98 8.20 -4.79
CA GLU A 138 -3.50 9.57 -4.74
C GLU A 138 -3.48 10.08 -3.30
N HIS A 139 -4.60 9.91 -2.59
CA HIS A 139 -4.70 10.31 -1.19
C HIS A 139 -3.75 9.52 -0.29
N ILE A 140 -3.46 8.25 -0.58
CA ILE A 140 -2.42 7.48 0.14
C ILE A 140 -1.02 8.12 -0.08
N ILE A 141 -0.70 8.51 -1.32
CA ILE A 141 0.58 9.16 -1.63
C ILE A 141 0.67 10.53 -0.94
N GLU A 142 -0.42 11.30 -0.92
CA GLU A 142 -0.50 12.56 -0.17
C GLU A 142 -0.12 12.36 1.30
N GLN A 143 -0.64 11.33 1.97
CA GLN A 143 -0.25 11.02 3.35
C GLN A 143 1.25 10.69 3.48
N ALA A 144 1.84 10.05 2.46
CA ALA A 144 3.27 9.72 2.45
C ALA A 144 4.18 10.95 2.26
N VAL A 145 3.73 11.96 1.52
CA VAL A 145 4.52 13.17 1.23
C VAL A 145 4.23 14.33 2.20
N CYS A 146 3.11 14.28 2.92
CA CYS A 146 2.75 15.26 3.93
C CYS A 146 3.76 15.31 5.09
N LYS A 147 3.80 16.46 5.77
CA LYS A 147 4.63 16.64 6.98
C LYS A 147 4.23 15.63 8.06
N TYR A 148 5.21 15.22 8.85
CA TYR A 148 5.03 14.30 9.96
C TYR A 148 3.86 14.72 10.87
N ASN A 149 2.91 13.80 11.07
CA ASN A 149 1.78 13.96 11.97
C ASN A 149 1.88 12.92 13.09
N PRO A 150 2.13 13.33 14.35
CA PRO A 150 2.28 12.39 15.47
C PRO A 150 0.99 11.65 15.82
N ASN A 151 -0.17 12.13 15.35
CA ASN A 151 -1.46 11.50 15.57
C ASN A 151 -1.84 10.53 14.43
N SER A 152 -0.97 10.36 13.42
CA SER A 152 -1.21 9.43 12.32
C SER A 152 -1.09 7.98 12.81
N LEU A 153 -1.95 7.10 12.27
CA LEU A 153 -1.88 5.66 12.56
C LEU A 153 -0.61 5.02 12.01
N LEU A 154 -0.05 5.56 10.94
CA LEU A 154 1.17 5.07 10.29
C LEU A 154 2.25 6.14 10.31
N SER A 155 3.51 5.71 10.42
CA SER A 155 4.64 6.60 10.16
C SER A 155 4.69 7.01 8.68
N GLN A 156 5.42 8.07 8.36
CA GLN A 156 5.59 8.50 6.97
C GLN A 156 6.18 7.39 6.09
N ARG A 157 7.12 6.62 6.65
CA ARG A 157 7.69 5.43 6.00
C ARG A 157 6.63 4.37 5.71
N GLN A 158 5.75 4.10 6.67
CA GLN A 158 4.66 3.13 6.51
C GLN A 158 3.60 3.60 5.51
N TRP A 159 3.29 4.90 5.45
CA TRP A 159 2.43 5.47 4.39
C TRP A 159 3.05 5.29 3.00
N TYR A 160 4.36 5.51 2.88
CA TYR A 160 5.05 5.24 1.62
C TYR A 160 4.99 3.75 1.24
N LEU A 161 5.23 2.84 2.18
CA LEU A 161 5.09 1.40 1.94
C LEU A 161 3.66 1.02 1.55
N LEU A 162 2.66 1.64 2.16
CA LEU A 162 1.25 1.47 1.78
C LEU A 162 1.05 1.88 0.31
N GLY A 163 1.43 3.10 -0.07
CA GLY A 163 1.31 3.57 -1.45
C GLY A 163 2.04 2.65 -2.44
N GLN A 164 3.27 2.24 -2.12
CA GLN A 164 4.06 1.36 -2.97
C GLN A 164 3.41 -0.02 -3.12
N PHE A 165 2.83 -0.55 -2.04
CA PHE A 165 2.20 -1.86 -2.02
C PHE A 165 0.95 -1.91 -2.91
N TYR A 166 0.09 -0.89 -2.85
CA TYR A 166 -1.13 -0.81 -3.66
C TYR A 166 -0.85 -0.36 -5.10
N TYR A 167 0.10 0.54 -5.33
CA TYR A 167 0.50 0.93 -6.69
C TYR A 167 0.91 -0.26 -7.55
N ARG A 168 1.58 -1.26 -6.95
CA ARG A 168 2.00 -2.48 -7.66
C ARG A 168 0.87 -3.47 -7.95
N ARG A 169 -0.32 -3.26 -7.38
CA ARG A 169 -1.46 -4.19 -7.42
C ARG A 169 -2.69 -3.60 -8.07
N LEU A 170 -2.83 -2.28 -8.04
CA LEU A 170 -3.92 -1.56 -8.67
C LEU A 170 -3.74 -1.56 -10.19
N THR A 171 -4.83 -1.84 -10.89
CA THR A 171 -4.95 -1.50 -12.30
C THR A 171 -5.39 -0.06 -12.41
N LEU A 172 -4.45 0.83 -12.72
CA LEU A 172 -4.76 2.25 -12.89
C LEU A 172 -5.51 2.47 -14.21
N THR A 173 -6.68 3.08 -14.14
CA THR A 173 -7.44 3.52 -15.31
C THR A 173 -6.94 4.87 -15.83
N GLU A 174 -6.38 5.69 -14.94
CA GLU A 174 -5.82 7.01 -15.23
C GLU A 174 -4.46 7.17 -14.52
N PRO A 175 -3.53 7.97 -15.07
CA PRO A 175 -2.28 8.29 -14.39
C PRO A 175 -2.55 9.03 -13.07
N VAL A 176 -1.73 8.74 -12.06
CA VAL A 176 -1.69 9.49 -10.80
C VAL A 176 -1.25 10.93 -11.09
N CYS A 177 -1.94 11.95 -10.56
CA CYS A 177 -1.60 13.37 -10.66
C CYS A 177 -0.37 13.73 -9.81
N MET A 178 0.75 13.05 -10.07
CA MET A 178 1.91 13.02 -9.19
C MET A 178 2.62 14.36 -9.09
N THR A 179 2.62 15.16 -10.16
CA THR A 179 3.19 16.50 -10.16
C THR A 179 2.49 17.38 -9.13
N ASP A 180 1.16 17.36 -9.07
CA ASP A 180 0.39 18.17 -8.12
C ASP A 180 0.63 17.73 -6.68
N ILE A 181 0.62 16.41 -6.44
CA ILE A 181 0.94 15.83 -5.14
C ILE A 181 2.34 16.26 -4.68
N LEU A 182 3.34 16.18 -5.55
CA LEU A 182 4.72 16.56 -5.23
C LEU A 182 4.88 18.08 -5.05
N LEU A 183 4.16 18.92 -5.80
CA LEU A 183 4.18 20.37 -5.63
C LEU A 183 3.67 20.79 -4.24
N SER A 184 2.76 20.02 -3.64
CA SER A 184 2.32 20.23 -2.26
C SER A 184 3.42 19.97 -1.21
N SER A 185 4.46 19.20 -1.59
CA SER A 185 5.61 18.86 -0.74
C SER A 185 6.94 19.11 -1.47
N PRO A 186 7.39 20.39 -1.58
CA PRO A 186 8.58 20.75 -2.34
C PRO A 186 9.86 20.02 -1.90
N VAL A 187 9.95 19.66 -0.62
CA VAL A 187 11.09 18.89 -0.07
C VAL A 187 11.12 17.48 -0.66
N VAL A 188 9.99 16.79 -0.71
CA VAL A 188 9.89 15.44 -1.30
C VAL A 188 10.07 15.53 -2.80
N PHE A 189 9.46 16.52 -3.46
CA PHE A 189 9.65 16.73 -4.90
C PHE A 189 11.13 16.93 -5.26
N PHE A 190 11.83 17.75 -4.49
CA PHE A 190 13.27 17.94 -4.65
C PHE A 190 14.03 16.62 -4.55
N LYS A 191 13.73 15.79 -3.54
CA LYS A 191 14.36 14.46 -3.37
C LYS A 191 14.08 13.54 -4.56
N VAL A 192 12.84 13.49 -5.05
CA VAL A 192 12.42 12.73 -6.25
C VAL A 192 13.24 13.16 -7.46
N LEU A 193 13.36 14.47 -7.69
CA LEU A 193 14.12 15.00 -8.84
C LEU A 193 15.62 14.79 -8.72
N CYS A 194 16.18 14.74 -7.51
CA CYS A 194 17.61 14.49 -7.33
C CYS A 194 18.02 13.07 -7.73
N LEU A 195 17.14 12.08 -7.53
CA LEU A 195 17.48 10.67 -7.72
C LEU A 195 17.93 10.36 -9.16
N PRO A 196 17.25 10.82 -10.22
CA PRO A 196 17.69 10.62 -11.60
C PRO A 196 19.06 11.19 -11.96
N PHE A 197 19.46 12.29 -11.31
CA PHE A 197 20.81 12.83 -11.50
C PHE A 197 21.84 11.98 -10.75
N TYR A 198 21.48 11.37 -9.62
CA TYR A 198 22.37 10.49 -8.86
C TYR A 198 22.56 9.12 -9.53
N MET A 199 21.50 8.59 -10.14
CA MET A 199 21.42 7.26 -10.76
C MET A 199 21.01 7.32 -12.24
N PRO A 200 21.75 8.06 -13.11
CA PRO A 200 21.32 8.36 -14.48
C PRO A 200 21.30 7.14 -15.42
N LYS A 201 21.75 5.98 -14.97
CA LYS A 201 21.79 4.75 -15.77
C LYS A 201 20.46 3.99 -15.76
N GLU A 202 19.61 4.24 -14.78
CA GLU A 202 18.29 3.60 -14.67
C GLU A 202 17.34 4.09 -15.76
N ASN A 203 16.44 3.22 -16.22
CA ASN A 203 15.55 3.53 -17.33
C ASN A 203 14.62 4.71 -17.02
N CYS A 204 13.95 4.70 -15.85
CA CYS A 204 13.10 5.80 -15.40
C CYS A 204 13.89 7.12 -15.28
N SER A 205 15.13 7.06 -14.82
CA SER A 205 16.02 8.21 -14.72
C SER A 205 16.35 8.80 -16.09
N LYS A 206 16.68 7.97 -17.08
CA LYS A 206 16.89 8.41 -18.47
C LYS A 206 15.64 9.04 -19.06
N THR A 207 14.48 8.43 -18.84
CA THR A 207 13.19 8.95 -19.31
C THR A 207 12.95 10.35 -18.76
N LEU A 208 13.10 10.55 -17.43
CA LEU A 208 12.93 11.88 -16.83
C LEU A 208 13.93 12.89 -17.39
N LEU A 209 15.21 12.54 -17.46
CA LEU A 209 16.25 13.44 -17.96
C LEU A 209 16.01 13.84 -19.43
N ASN A 210 15.54 12.91 -20.26
CA ASN A 210 15.18 13.20 -21.64
C ASN A 210 13.97 14.13 -21.73
N LEU A 211 12.95 13.93 -20.88
CA LEU A 211 11.79 14.83 -20.80
C LEU A 211 12.21 16.24 -20.34
N LEU A 212 13.07 16.35 -19.32
CA LEU A 212 13.63 17.63 -18.90
C LEU A 212 14.43 18.32 -20.02
N SER A 213 15.20 17.56 -20.81
CA SER A 213 15.90 18.11 -21.97
C SER A 213 14.96 18.51 -23.11
N LYS A 214 13.83 17.82 -23.27
CA LYS A 214 12.82 18.07 -24.31
C LYS A 214 11.99 19.33 -24.02
N TYR A 215 11.49 19.46 -22.79
CA TYR A 215 10.59 20.55 -22.40
C TYR A 215 11.31 21.74 -21.78
N GLY A 216 12.52 21.52 -21.24
CA GLY A 216 13.36 22.56 -20.67
C GLY A 216 14.61 22.83 -21.53
N SER A 217 15.77 22.88 -20.87
CA SER A 217 17.06 23.10 -21.54
C SER A 217 17.99 21.91 -21.34
N ASN A 218 18.35 21.26 -22.45
CA ASN A 218 19.34 20.19 -22.47
C ASN A 218 20.70 20.66 -21.89
N GLU A 219 21.08 21.92 -22.12
CA GLU A 219 22.30 22.49 -21.53
C GLU A 219 22.22 22.51 -20.00
N THR A 220 21.08 22.93 -19.45
CA THR A 220 20.83 22.95 -18.00
C THR A 220 20.91 21.54 -17.41
N VAL A 221 20.28 20.55 -18.04
CA VAL A 221 20.34 19.14 -17.62
C VAL A 221 21.79 18.64 -17.57
N ILE A 222 22.55 18.82 -18.65
CA ILE A 222 23.96 18.40 -18.74
C ILE A 222 24.82 19.11 -17.69
N ARG A 223 24.61 20.42 -17.50
CA ARG A 223 25.33 21.22 -16.50
C ARG A 223 25.06 20.72 -15.08
N THR A 224 23.81 20.43 -14.75
CA THR A 224 23.38 19.88 -13.45
C THR A 224 24.03 18.51 -13.20
N GLN A 225 24.01 17.60 -14.19
CA GLN A 225 24.67 16.30 -14.11
C GLN A 225 26.18 16.42 -13.87
N LYS A 226 26.87 17.31 -14.61
CA LYS A 226 28.30 17.58 -14.44
C LYS A 226 28.60 18.12 -13.04
N LEU A 227 27.78 19.05 -12.54
CA LEU A 227 27.92 19.64 -11.22
C LEU A 227 27.79 18.58 -10.12
N LEU A 228 26.76 17.74 -10.19
CA LEU A 228 26.55 16.64 -9.23
C LEU A 228 27.70 15.62 -9.30
N THR A 229 28.14 15.24 -10.50
CA THR A 229 29.24 14.29 -10.68
C THR A 229 30.54 14.80 -10.05
N LYS A 230 30.89 16.08 -10.28
CA LYS A 230 32.06 16.72 -9.69
C LYS A 230 31.98 16.72 -8.16
N ARG A 231 30.81 17.02 -7.63
CA ARG A 231 30.52 17.07 -6.19
C ARG A 231 30.59 15.69 -5.53
N ARG A 232 30.04 14.65 -6.17
CA ARG A 232 30.11 13.25 -5.72
C ARG A 232 31.54 12.76 -5.64
N LYS A 233 32.39 13.07 -6.63
CA LYS A 233 33.82 12.73 -6.61
C LYS A 233 34.55 13.36 -5.41
N LYS A 234 34.17 14.57 -5.01
CA LYS A 234 34.77 15.27 -3.87
C LYS A 234 34.26 14.77 -2.51
N HIS A 235 33.00 14.31 -2.43
CA HIS A 235 32.35 13.91 -1.18
C HIS A 235 31.50 12.64 -1.35
N PRO A 236 32.10 11.47 -1.59
CA PRO A 236 31.36 10.25 -1.99
C PRO A 236 30.36 9.76 -0.93
N TYR A 237 30.60 10.04 0.36
CA TYR A 237 29.77 9.54 1.47
C TYR A 237 28.57 10.44 1.82
N LYS A 238 28.38 11.58 1.14
CA LYS A 238 27.33 12.55 1.47
C LYS A 238 26.00 12.32 0.76
N GLY A 239 25.89 11.30 -0.09
CA GLY A 239 24.64 10.88 -0.73
C GLY A 239 23.80 12.05 -1.29
N LEU A 240 22.50 12.07 -0.95
CA LEU A 240 21.56 13.12 -1.34
C LEU A 240 21.76 14.45 -0.59
N HIS A 241 22.29 14.41 0.63
CA HIS A 241 22.65 15.60 1.42
C HIS A 241 23.66 16.49 0.67
N LEU A 242 24.45 15.90 -0.22
CA LEU A 242 25.37 16.59 -1.11
C LEU A 242 24.66 17.57 -2.06
N VAL A 243 23.43 17.27 -2.47
CA VAL A 243 22.60 18.15 -3.32
C VAL A 243 22.04 19.31 -2.50
N VAL A 244 21.41 18.99 -1.36
CA VAL A 244 20.78 19.97 -0.46
C VAL A 244 21.80 20.98 0.07
N SER A 245 23.01 20.54 0.38
CA SER A 245 24.09 21.42 0.88
C SER A 245 24.78 22.29 -0.19
N SER A 246 24.28 22.30 -1.43
CA SER A 246 24.86 23.02 -2.56
C SER A 246 23.86 24.00 -3.16
N PRO A 247 23.90 25.30 -2.82
CA PRO A 247 22.96 26.30 -3.36
C PRO A 247 22.84 26.25 -4.88
N LYS A 248 23.99 26.31 -5.59
CA LYS A 248 24.02 26.22 -7.06
C LYS A 248 23.38 24.96 -7.66
N LEU A 249 23.40 23.84 -6.95
CA LEU A 249 22.81 22.59 -7.43
C LEU A 249 21.34 22.53 -7.04
N SER A 250 21.00 23.04 -5.85
CA SER A 250 19.63 23.22 -5.40
C SER A 250 18.86 24.12 -6.36
N ASP A 251 19.39 25.30 -6.70
CA ASP A 251 18.79 26.25 -7.64
C ASP A 251 18.57 25.63 -9.01
N ALA A 252 19.55 24.84 -9.48
CA ALA A 252 19.45 24.14 -10.76
C ALA A 252 18.33 23.09 -10.76
N ILE A 253 18.17 22.32 -9.67
CA ILE A 253 17.08 21.36 -9.53
C ILE A 253 15.73 22.07 -9.39
N PHE A 254 15.64 23.14 -8.60
CA PHE A 254 14.42 23.93 -8.45
C PHE A 254 13.96 24.54 -9.77
N SER A 255 14.87 24.92 -10.67
CA SER A 255 14.49 25.43 -11.99
C SER A 255 13.69 24.42 -12.84
N PHE A 256 13.81 23.12 -12.55
CA PHE A 256 13.01 22.10 -13.23
C PHE A 256 11.58 21.98 -12.71
N PHE A 257 11.25 22.55 -11.54
CA PHE A 257 9.89 22.48 -10.99
C PHE A 257 8.90 23.15 -11.94
N THR A 258 9.23 24.35 -12.43
CA THR A 258 8.38 25.09 -13.37
C THR A 258 8.20 24.33 -14.68
N VAL A 259 9.28 23.77 -15.23
CA VAL A 259 9.24 22.97 -16.47
C VAL A 259 8.29 21.77 -16.32
N ILE A 260 8.36 21.09 -15.18
CA ILE A 260 7.50 19.94 -14.90
C ILE A 260 6.05 20.38 -14.69
N ALA A 261 5.81 21.41 -13.89
CA ALA A 261 4.46 21.91 -13.62
C ALA A 261 3.73 22.35 -14.91
N GLU A 262 4.43 23.02 -15.82
CA GLU A 262 3.87 23.46 -17.11
C GLU A 262 3.60 22.29 -18.08
N ASN A 263 4.18 21.11 -17.83
CA ASN A 263 4.11 19.96 -18.74
C ASN A 263 3.72 18.65 -18.00
N TYR A 264 2.97 18.76 -16.89
CA TYR A 264 2.77 17.69 -15.91
C TYR A 264 2.32 16.34 -16.49
N LEU A 265 1.42 16.36 -17.49
CA LEU A 265 0.93 15.14 -18.16
C LEU A 265 2.05 14.28 -18.76
N ALA A 266 3.16 14.88 -19.19
CA ALA A 266 4.31 14.16 -19.74
C ALA A 266 5.23 13.59 -18.64
N PHE A 267 5.10 14.07 -17.40
CA PHE A 267 6.00 13.76 -16.29
C PHE A 267 5.37 12.84 -15.23
N ASP A 268 4.05 12.85 -15.06
CA ASP A 268 3.37 12.16 -13.95
C ASP A 268 3.69 10.66 -13.85
N GLU A 269 3.65 9.93 -14.96
CA GLU A 269 3.95 8.50 -14.98
C GLU A 269 5.40 8.21 -14.54
N VAL A 270 6.37 8.98 -15.08
CA VAL A 270 7.78 8.79 -14.74
C VAL A 270 8.09 9.26 -13.31
N LEU A 271 7.43 10.30 -12.82
CA LEU A 271 7.57 10.77 -11.43
C LEU A 271 7.00 9.75 -10.46
N THR A 272 5.83 9.18 -10.75
CA THR A 272 5.22 8.11 -9.95
C THR A 272 6.14 6.90 -9.88
N THR A 273 6.68 6.51 -11.04
CA THR A 273 7.65 5.43 -11.15
C THR A 273 8.87 5.71 -10.29
N ILE A 274 9.52 6.88 -10.45
CA ILE A 274 10.70 7.26 -9.67
C ILE A 274 10.40 7.27 -8.18
N PHE A 275 9.29 7.88 -7.77
CA PHE A 275 8.87 7.95 -6.38
C PHE A 275 8.78 6.57 -5.75
N PHE A 276 8.14 5.60 -6.40
CA PHE A 276 8.02 4.23 -5.89
C PHE A 276 9.26 3.35 -6.09
N HIS A 277 10.31 3.85 -6.75
CA HIS A 277 11.65 3.22 -6.78
C HIS A 277 12.58 3.76 -5.69
N MET A 278 12.19 4.81 -4.97
CA MET A 278 12.98 5.35 -3.86
C MET A 278 13.08 4.34 -2.70
N ASN A 279 14.18 4.41 -1.96
CA ASN A 279 14.23 3.76 -0.66
C ASN A 279 13.25 4.48 0.30
N PRO A 280 12.34 3.77 1.00
CA PRO A 280 11.41 4.34 1.97
C PRO A 280 12.04 5.31 2.97
N ASP A 281 13.28 5.04 3.38
CA ASP A 281 14.03 5.82 4.37
C ASP A 281 14.44 7.20 3.83
N ILE A 282 14.43 7.41 2.51
CA ILE A 282 14.70 8.73 1.91
C ILE A 282 13.51 9.68 2.12
N ILE A 283 12.30 9.14 2.19
CA ILE A 283 11.07 9.92 2.29
C ILE A 283 10.82 10.33 3.74
N SER A 284 11.05 9.42 4.69
CA SER A 284 10.91 9.70 6.11
C SER A 284 11.76 10.92 6.53
N GLU A 285 11.12 11.93 7.12
CA GLU A 285 11.81 13.01 7.84
C GLU A 285 12.24 12.59 9.26
N GLU A 286 11.97 11.35 9.66
CA GLU A 286 12.45 10.82 10.93
C GLU A 286 14.00 10.88 10.98
N PRO A 287 14.61 11.35 12.09
CA PRO A 287 16.06 11.38 12.20
C PRO A 287 16.59 9.97 12.02
N TYR A 288 17.50 9.79 11.04
CA TYR A 288 18.20 8.54 10.77
C TYR A 288 18.69 7.92 12.09
N GLN A 289 17.98 6.90 12.57
CA GLN A 289 18.44 6.04 13.64
C GLN A 289 19.36 5.02 12.96
N PRO A 290 20.69 5.06 13.20
CA PRO A 290 21.57 4.07 12.60
C PRO A 290 21.06 2.67 12.97
N PHE A 291 20.97 1.80 11.96
CA PHE A 291 20.69 0.38 12.11
C PHE A 291 21.52 -0.16 13.29
N LYS A 292 20.89 -0.36 14.45
CA LYS A 292 21.49 -1.19 15.49
C LYS A 292 21.48 -2.59 14.94
N ASP A 293 22.67 -3.14 14.73
CA ASP A 293 22.95 -4.55 14.45
C ASP A 293 21.97 -5.46 15.21
N LYS A 294 20.84 -5.83 14.60
CA LYS A 294 19.90 -6.83 15.14
C LYS A 294 20.36 -8.28 14.87
N TYR A 295 21.60 -8.45 14.41
CA TYR A 295 22.25 -9.74 14.23
C TYR A 295 23.63 -9.75 14.91
N LYS A 296 23.66 -9.59 16.23
CA LYS A 296 24.77 -10.07 17.05
C LYS A 296 24.22 -10.85 18.24
N HIS A 297 24.57 -12.14 18.23
CA HIS A 297 24.38 -13.15 19.29
C HIS A 297 22.98 -13.76 19.43
N SER A 298 22.64 -14.65 18.48
CA SER A 298 22.04 -15.93 18.87
C SER A 298 23.13 -16.76 19.54
N GLU A 299 23.19 -16.71 20.87
CA GLU A 299 23.92 -17.71 21.63
C GLU A 299 23.25 -19.08 21.39
N ILE A 300 24.04 -19.99 20.85
CA ILE A 300 23.74 -21.41 20.76
C ILE A 300 23.70 -21.93 22.21
N PRO A 301 22.61 -22.54 22.69
CA PRO A 301 22.66 -23.25 23.96
C PRO A 301 23.55 -24.49 23.76
N ASN A 302 24.71 -24.50 24.40
CA ASN A 302 25.46 -25.72 24.64
C ASN A 302 24.77 -26.52 25.75
N SER A 303 24.63 -27.83 25.49
CA SER A 303 24.30 -28.94 26.40
C SER A 303 22.97 -28.91 27.15
#